data_AF-A0A938YPZ5-F1
#
_entry.id   AF-A0A938YPZ5-F1
#
_cell.length_a   1.000
_cell.length_b   1.000
_cell.length_c   1.000
_cell.angle_alpha   90.00
_cell.angle_beta   90.00
_cell.angle_gamma   90.00
#
_symmetry.space_group_name_H-M   'P 1'
#
loop_
_entity.id
_entity.type
_entity.pdbx_description
1 polymer ?
#
loop_
_entity_poly.entity_id
_entity_poly.type
_entity_poly.pdbx_seq_one_letter_code
_entity_poly.pdbx_strand_id
1 'polypeptide(L)'
;MNDRYFWVILVIVILIPILIVSLFVIFRGVYAQSIELFVGVDAAYDNLEEIKLFVDEVSSYTNTIILGSTGITHNFTKLNDVCQYIYDKGMYFMIYAHPIGDPAELLVQCEWIIDAKPRWGDQFLGLYAFDEPGGRQLDNATWKVLLDEDWFADNYTDAADKYVSELTLIINHAIDDQMCGVDLRLFTSDYALYWFDYKSEYDAVFAEFGWNYSRQLNVALCRGAANVQNKDWGIIITWTYLQWPYLESGSELYDDMVLAYENGAKYIIVFDTNENYTHSVLDKDEEGNYEPQGHYDALKNFWQYVEDNPRSSDPIRNRVAYVLPEGYGYGFRGPEDKIWGLWEADEFSLEISTELGGLLDRYQNRLDVIYEDGLEAGNSYGYSRLIFWNGTVWVP
;
A
#
# COMPACT_ATOMS: atom_id res chain seq x y z
N MET A 1 29.67 27.20 -54.50
CA MET A 1 29.86 27.36 -53.04
C MET A 1 31.18 26.67 -52.72
N ASN A 2 32.19 27.35 -52.17
CA ASN A 2 33.51 26.73 -51.92
C ASN A 2 33.32 25.47 -51.06
N ASP A 3 33.97 24.37 -51.42
CA ASP A 3 33.86 23.06 -50.72
C ASP A 3 34.09 23.17 -49.21
N ARG A 4 34.83 24.19 -48.76
CA ARG A 4 35.01 24.51 -47.35
C ARG A 4 33.71 24.87 -46.62
N TYR A 5 32.77 25.57 -47.26
CA TYR A 5 31.49 25.91 -46.64
C TYR A 5 30.53 24.73 -46.60
N PHE A 6 30.62 23.80 -47.58
CA PHE A 6 29.80 22.59 -47.58
C PHE A 6 30.08 21.72 -46.35
N TRP A 7 31.35 21.49 -46.03
CA TRP A 7 31.73 20.69 -44.85
C TRP A 7 31.37 21.37 -43.53
N VAL A 8 31.48 22.69 -43.43
CA VAL A 8 31.08 23.45 -42.23
C VAL A 8 29.55 23.36 -42.02
N ILE A 9 28.77 23.52 -43.09
CA ILE A 9 27.31 23.40 -43.02
C ILE A 9 26.91 21.98 -42.63
N LEU A 10 27.54 20.95 -43.21
CA LEU A 10 27.26 19.55 -42.88
C LEU A 10 27.53 19.24 -41.40
N VAL A 11 28.65 19.72 -40.86
CA VAL A 11 29.00 19.54 -39.44
C VAL A 11 27.97 20.22 -38.53
N ILE A 12 27.54 21.43 -38.85
CA ILE A 12 26.52 22.16 -38.08
C ILE A 12 25.18 21.42 -38.11
N VAL A 13 24.76 20.93 -39.28
CA VAL A 13 23.49 20.21 -39.45
C VAL A 13 23.47 18.88 -38.70
N ILE A 14 24.61 18.22 -38.51
CA ILE A 14 24.70 16.94 -37.77
C ILE A 14 24.89 17.17 -36.27
N LEU A 15 25.81 18.07 -35.86
CA LEU A 15 26.16 18.23 -34.46
C LEU A 15 25.11 19.00 -33.65
N ILE A 16 24.42 19.98 -34.24
CA ILE A 16 23.40 20.75 -33.50
C ILE A 16 22.22 19.85 -33.06
N PRO A 17 21.62 19.00 -33.91
CA PRO A 17 20.57 18.09 -33.46
C PRO A 17 21.05 17.09 -32.41
N ILE A 18 22.28 16.56 -32.54
CA ILE A 18 22.84 15.65 -31.53
C ILE A 18 23.01 16.36 -30.18
N LEU A 19 23.48 17.61 -30.19
CA LEU A 19 23.64 18.43 -28.99
C LEU A 19 22.29 18.81 -28.38
N ILE A 20 21.28 19.10 -29.21
CA ILE A 20 19.91 19.39 -28.75
C ILE A 20 19.28 18.13 -28.15
N VAL A 21 19.45 16.96 -28.78
CA VAL A 21 18.95 15.67 -28.27
C VAL A 21 19.67 15.30 -26.97
N SER A 22 20.99 15.46 -26.88
CA SER A 22 21.72 15.17 -25.65
C SER A 22 21.36 16.13 -24.52
N LEU A 23 21.17 17.42 -24.82
CA LEU A 23 20.62 18.39 -23.87
C LEU A 23 19.19 18.00 -23.46
N PHE A 24 18.33 17.55 -24.38
CA PHE A 24 16.98 17.07 -24.05
C PHE A 24 16.99 15.80 -23.18
N VAL A 25 17.92 14.88 -23.41
CA VAL A 25 18.09 13.66 -22.59
C VAL A 25 18.59 14.03 -21.19
N ILE A 26 19.54 14.96 -21.08
CA ILE A 26 20.04 15.46 -19.79
C ILE A 26 18.94 16.25 -19.07
N PHE A 27 18.22 17.14 -19.75
CA PHE A 27 17.12 17.90 -19.15
C PHE A 27 15.93 17.02 -18.75
N ARG A 28 15.62 15.94 -19.48
CA ARG A 28 14.67 14.91 -19.01
C ARG A 28 15.15 14.20 -17.75
N GLY A 29 16.46 14.01 -17.59
CA GLY A 29 17.03 13.43 -16.36
C GLY A 29 17.15 14.40 -15.18
N VAL A 30 16.92 15.72 -15.39
CA VAL A 30 17.06 16.77 -14.38
C VAL A 30 15.72 17.34 -13.91
N TYR A 31 14.60 17.07 -14.59
CA TYR A 31 13.33 17.04 -13.89
C TYR A 31 13.46 15.92 -12.87
N ALA A 32 13.68 16.29 -11.61
CA ALA A 32 13.61 15.40 -10.47
C ALA A 32 12.48 14.43 -10.75
N GLN A 33 12.80 13.14 -10.77
CA GLN A 33 11.82 12.07 -10.85
C GLN A 33 10.86 12.34 -9.69
N SER A 34 9.77 13.06 -9.95
CA SER A 34 8.77 13.37 -8.94
C SER A 34 8.28 12.00 -8.53
N ILE A 35 8.61 11.59 -7.30
CA ILE A 35 8.15 10.32 -6.77
C ILE A 35 6.64 10.36 -6.93
N GLU A 36 6.11 9.45 -7.73
CA GLU A 36 4.68 9.34 -7.99
C GLU A 36 4.00 9.06 -6.65
N LEU A 37 3.28 10.05 -6.12
CA LEU A 37 2.56 9.96 -4.85
C LEU A 37 1.07 9.89 -5.15
N PHE A 38 0.39 8.95 -4.50
CA PHE A 38 -1.05 8.78 -4.57
C PHE A 38 -1.67 9.10 -3.21
N VAL A 39 -2.38 10.24 -3.15
CA VAL A 39 -3.11 10.70 -1.96
C VAL A 39 -4.58 10.58 -2.28
N GLY A 40 -5.33 9.88 -1.43
CA GLY A 40 -6.68 9.52 -1.77
C GLY A 40 -7.54 9.06 -0.61
N VAL A 41 -8.74 8.64 -0.97
CA VAL A 41 -9.74 8.11 -0.05
C VAL A 41 -10.31 6.83 -0.64
N ASP A 42 -10.51 5.83 0.22
CA ASP A 42 -11.33 4.68 -0.09
C ASP A 42 -12.79 4.98 0.25
N ALA A 43 -13.58 5.22 -0.79
CA ALA A 43 -15.01 5.49 -0.69
C ALA A 43 -15.76 4.15 -0.57
N ALA A 44 -15.80 3.60 0.64
CA ALA A 44 -16.35 2.28 0.93
C ALA A 44 -17.85 2.33 1.28
N TYR A 45 -18.67 3.00 0.45
CA TYR A 45 -20.13 3.05 0.61
C TYR A 45 -20.87 3.00 -0.74
N ASP A 46 -22.17 2.67 -0.71
CA ASP A 46 -22.93 2.28 -1.92
C ASP A 46 -23.62 3.41 -2.71
N ASN A 47 -23.52 4.63 -2.21
CA ASN A 47 -24.24 5.79 -2.73
C ASN A 47 -23.47 6.48 -3.87
N LEU A 48 -23.84 6.16 -5.11
CA LEU A 48 -23.22 6.69 -6.33
C LEU A 48 -23.19 8.22 -6.40
N GLU A 49 -24.30 8.89 -6.07
CA GLU A 49 -24.37 10.35 -6.15
C GLU A 49 -23.50 11.01 -5.06
N GLU A 50 -23.45 10.41 -3.87
CA GLU A 50 -22.58 10.87 -2.80
C GLU A 50 -21.10 10.67 -3.14
N ILE A 51 -20.72 9.56 -3.79
CA ILE A 51 -19.33 9.36 -4.26
C ILE A 51 -18.96 10.45 -5.29
N LYS A 52 -19.85 10.78 -6.23
CA LYS A 52 -19.57 11.83 -7.22
C LYS A 52 -19.41 13.21 -6.57
N LEU A 53 -20.28 13.55 -5.62
CA LEU A 53 -20.17 14.78 -4.83
C LEU A 53 -18.88 14.81 -4.00
N PHE A 54 -18.50 13.66 -3.44
CA PHE A 54 -17.26 13.51 -2.70
C PHE A 54 -16.04 13.75 -3.61
N VAL A 55 -16.01 13.13 -4.80
CA VAL A 55 -14.97 13.36 -5.82
C VAL A 55 -14.87 14.84 -6.17
N ASP A 56 -15.99 15.54 -6.31
CA ASP A 56 -15.99 16.99 -6.55
C ASP A 56 -15.33 17.78 -5.41
N GLU A 57 -15.60 17.41 -4.16
CA GLU A 57 -15.01 18.06 -2.99
C GLU A 57 -13.50 17.81 -2.92
N VAL A 58 -13.03 16.58 -3.12
CA VAL A 58 -11.63 16.21 -2.85
C VAL A 58 -10.67 16.37 -4.02
N SER A 59 -11.17 16.38 -5.27
CA SER A 59 -10.32 16.36 -6.48
C SER A 59 -9.32 17.51 -6.64
N SER A 60 -9.43 18.57 -5.82
CA SER A 60 -8.48 19.69 -5.81
C SER A 60 -7.31 19.53 -4.84
N TYR A 61 -7.36 18.53 -3.94
CA TYR A 61 -6.33 18.28 -2.91
C TYR A 61 -6.10 16.77 -2.67
N THR A 62 -6.61 15.91 -3.55
CA THR A 62 -6.28 14.49 -3.65
C THR A 62 -6.19 14.12 -5.12
N ASN A 63 -5.59 12.97 -5.43
CA ASN A 63 -5.46 12.50 -6.81
C ASN A 63 -5.90 11.05 -7.02
N THR A 64 -6.31 10.34 -5.96
CA THR A 64 -6.64 8.90 -6.03
C THR A 64 -7.94 8.60 -5.30
N ILE A 65 -8.73 7.67 -5.84
CA ILE A 65 -9.94 7.12 -5.20
C ILE A 65 -9.89 5.60 -5.23
N ILE A 66 -10.17 4.95 -4.11
CA ILE A 66 -10.51 3.52 -4.11
C ILE A 66 -12.04 3.42 -4.06
N LEU A 67 -12.61 2.59 -4.92
CA LEU A 67 -14.02 2.23 -4.85
C LEU A 67 -14.16 0.97 -4.00
N GLY A 68 -14.27 1.15 -2.69
CA GLY A 68 -14.20 0.11 -1.66
C GLY A 68 -15.45 -0.76 -1.49
N SER A 69 -16.59 -0.38 -2.06
CA SER A 69 -17.86 -1.05 -1.75
C SER A 69 -18.35 -2.01 -2.82
N THR A 70 -18.75 -3.21 -2.39
CA THR A 70 -19.35 -4.24 -3.26
C THR A 70 -20.67 -3.80 -3.91
N GLY A 71 -21.46 -2.94 -3.26
CA GLY A 71 -22.69 -2.40 -3.87
C GLY A 71 -22.45 -1.36 -4.98
N ILE A 72 -21.18 -0.95 -5.17
CA ILE A 72 -20.69 -0.28 -6.37
C ILE A 72 -20.02 -1.28 -7.30
N THR A 73 -19.01 -2.03 -6.83
CA THR A 73 -18.12 -2.83 -7.69
C THR A 73 -18.81 -4.02 -8.34
N HIS A 74 -19.87 -4.59 -7.73
CA HIS A 74 -20.67 -5.65 -8.35
C HIS A 74 -21.82 -5.12 -9.23
N ASN A 75 -22.03 -3.80 -9.26
CA ASN A 75 -23.01 -3.16 -10.13
C ASN A 75 -22.31 -2.43 -11.28
N PHE A 76 -22.05 -3.14 -12.38
CA PHE A 76 -21.31 -2.60 -13.53
C PHE A 76 -21.91 -1.34 -14.17
N THR A 77 -23.21 -1.08 -13.99
CA THR A 77 -23.78 0.20 -14.42
C THR A 77 -23.28 1.34 -13.54
N LYS A 78 -23.36 1.18 -12.20
CA LYS A 78 -22.82 2.17 -11.25
C LYS A 78 -21.30 2.28 -11.38
N LEU A 79 -20.60 1.16 -11.45
CA LEU A 79 -19.13 1.11 -11.55
C LEU A 79 -18.63 1.84 -12.79
N ASN A 80 -19.22 1.58 -13.97
CA ASN A 80 -18.83 2.31 -15.19
C ASN A 80 -19.07 3.81 -15.08
N ASP A 81 -20.21 4.21 -14.52
CA ASP A 81 -20.58 5.62 -14.35
C ASP A 81 -19.58 6.34 -13.43
N VAL A 82 -19.29 5.77 -12.25
CA VAL A 82 -18.36 6.39 -11.30
C VAL A 82 -16.91 6.35 -11.78
N CYS A 83 -16.44 5.25 -12.38
CA CYS A 83 -15.07 5.18 -12.93
C CYS A 83 -14.87 6.20 -14.06
N GLN A 84 -15.87 6.36 -14.94
CA GLN A 84 -15.81 7.40 -15.97
C GLN A 84 -15.79 8.80 -15.35
N TYR A 85 -16.59 9.04 -14.30
CA TYR A 85 -16.60 10.31 -13.60
C TYR A 85 -15.24 10.65 -12.97
N ILE A 86 -14.62 9.70 -12.26
CA ILE A 86 -13.30 9.86 -11.65
C ILE A 86 -12.23 10.11 -12.73
N TYR A 87 -12.28 9.35 -13.83
CA TYR A 87 -11.39 9.53 -14.97
C TYR A 87 -11.51 10.94 -15.59
N ASP A 88 -12.73 11.42 -15.82
CA ASP A 88 -13.01 12.75 -16.39
C ASP A 88 -12.53 13.88 -15.47
N LYS A 89 -12.40 13.61 -14.16
CA LYS A 89 -11.81 14.52 -13.15
C LYS A 89 -10.29 14.48 -13.12
N GLY A 90 -9.65 13.64 -13.93
CA GLY A 90 -8.19 13.53 -13.99
C GLY A 90 -7.58 12.77 -12.82
N MET A 91 -8.38 12.02 -12.06
CA MET A 91 -7.93 11.26 -10.89
C MET A 91 -7.57 9.83 -11.26
N TYR A 92 -6.75 9.20 -10.42
CA TYR A 92 -6.42 7.78 -10.47
C TYR A 92 -7.42 6.99 -9.63
N PHE A 93 -7.60 5.71 -9.93
CA PHE A 93 -8.47 4.87 -9.13
C PHE A 93 -8.08 3.40 -9.08
N MET A 94 -8.49 2.77 -7.98
CA MET A 94 -8.49 1.34 -7.75
C MET A 94 -9.93 0.89 -7.51
N ILE A 95 -10.22 -0.38 -7.73
CA ILE A 95 -11.54 -0.95 -7.42
C ILE A 95 -11.37 -2.11 -6.45
N TYR A 96 -12.27 -2.20 -5.47
CA TYR A 96 -12.30 -3.33 -4.57
C TYR A 96 -12.76 -4.59 -5.30
N ALA A 97 -11.97 -5.65 -5.17
CA ALA A 97 -12.23 -6.96 -5.71
C ALA A 97 -12.35 -7.96 -4.54
N HIS A 98 -13.57 -8.43 -4.34
CA HIS A 98 -13.86 -9.52 -3.40
C HIS A 98 -14.17 -10.79 -4.19
N PRO A 99 -13.90 -12.00 -3.66
CA PRO A 99 -14.37 -13.25 -4.23
C PRO A 99 -15.84 -13.22 -4.64
N ILE A 100 -16.09 -13.57 -5.91
CA ILE A 100 -17.42 -13.73 -6.49
C ILE A 100 -17.69 -15.23 -6.62
N GLY A 101 -18.68 -15.72 -5.88
CA GLY A 101 -19.04 -17.13 -5.88
C GLY A 101 -19.92 -17.58 -7.05
N ASP A 102 -20.56 -16.65 -7.77
CA ASP A 102 -21.39 -16.95 -8.94
C ASP A 102 -20.54 -16.93 -10.23
N PRO A 103 -20.39 -18.06 -10.94
CA PRO A 103 -19.66 -18.12 -12.19
C PRO A 103 -20.17 -17.16 -13.28
N ALA A 104 -21.47 -16.81 -13.26
CA ALA A 104 -22.02 -15.86 -14.23
C ALA A 104 -21.54 -14.43 -13.94
N GLU A 105 -21.56 -14.01 -12.67
CA GLU A 105 -21.06 -12.69 -12.25
C GLU A 105 -19.55 -12.58 -12.47
N LEU A 106 -18.82 -13.67 -12.20
CA LEU A 106 -17.38 -13.76 -12.44
C LEU A 106 -17.02 -13.50 -13.91
N LEU A 107 -17.75 -14.10 -14.85
CA LEU A 107 -17.54 -13.88 -16.27
C LEU A 107 -17.77 -12.41 -16.66
N VAL A 108 -18.81 -11.77 -16.09
CA VAL A 108 -19.09 -10.36 -16.37
C VAL A 108 -18.01 -9.46 -15.76
N GLN A 109 -17.51 -9.76 -14.56
CA GLN A 109 -16.38 -9.06 -13.94
C GLN A 109 -15.13 -9.15 -14.82
N CYS A 110 -14.81 -10.35 -15.29
CA CYS A 110 -13.71 -10.60 -16.23
C CYS A 110 -13.84 -9.74 -17.49
N GLU A 111 -15.00 -9.78 -18.16
CA GLU A 111 -15.25 -8.98 -19.37
C GLU A 111 -15.09 -7.47 -19.09
N TRP A 112 -15.58 -7.02 -17.93
CA TRP A 112 -15.43 -5.63 -17.51
C TRP A 112 -13.96 -5.25 -17.32
N ILE A 113 -13.14 -6.11 -16.70
CA ILE A 113 -11.71 -5.87 -16.47
C ILE A 113 -10.93 -5.76 -17.79
N ILE A 114 -11.22 -6.66 -18.74
CA ILE A 114 -10.62 -6.63 -20.09
C ILE A 114 -10.90 -5.30 -20.78
N ASP A 115 -12.11 -4.76 -20.62
CA ASP A 115 -12.52 -3.49 -21.22
C ASP A 115 -12.01 -2.26 -20.45
N ALA A 116 -11.80 -2.37 -19.13
CA ALA A 116 -11.44 -1.27 -18.25
C ALA A 116 -10.05 -0.71 -18.58
N LYS A 117 -9.04 -1.57 -18.72
CA LYS A 117 -7.65 -1.14 -18.91
C LYS A 117 -7.44 -0.34 -20.20
N PRO A 118 -7.94 -0.78 -21.38
CA PRO A 118 -7.88 0.03 -22.60
C PRO A 118 -8.68 1.34 -22.52
N ARG A 119 -9.74 1.38 -21.72
CA ARG A 119 -10.63 2.54 -21.59
C ARG A 119 -10.02 3.66 -20.75
N TRP A 120 -9.46 3.33 -19.60
CA TRP A 120 -8.97 4.33 -18.63
C TRP A 120 -7.45 4.37 -18.49
N GLY A 121 -6.72 3.46 -19.15
CA GLY A 121 -5.27 3.49 -19.27
C GLY A 121 -4.57 3.45 -17.92
N ASP A 122 -3.65 4.38 -17.70
CA ASP A 122 -2.83 4.44 -16.48
C ASP A 122 -3.56 5.04 -15.28
N GLN A 123 -4.73 5.67 -15.48
CA GLN A 123 -5.55 6.15 -14.37
C GLN A 123 -6.25 5.00 -13.64
N PHE A 124 -6.51 3.87 -14.31
CA PHE A 124 -6.91 2.64 -13.63
C PHE A 124 -5.67 1.89 -13.13
N LEU A 125 -5.42 2.01 -11.82
CA LEU A 125 -4.21 1.52 -11.17
C LEU A 125 -4.20 0.00 -11.00
N GLY A 126 -5.35 -0.60 -10.71
CA GLY A 126 -5.48 -2.04 -10.49
C GLY A 126 -6.57 -2.38 -9.48
N LEU A 127 -6.44 -3.54 -8.83
CA LEU A 127 -7.42 -4.08 -7.90
C LEU A 127 -6.95 -4.00 -6.46
N TYR A 128 -7.82 -3.50 -5.59
CA TYR A 128 -7.69 -3.63 -4.15
C TYR A 128 -8.37 -4.94 -3.74
N ALA A 129 -7.61 -5.99 -3.47
CA ALA A 129 -8.10 -7.38 -3.42
C ALA A 129 -7.71 -8.08 -2.13
N PHE A 130 -8.68 -8.79 -1.55
CA PHE A 130 -8.59 -9.54 -0.29
C PHE A 130 -8.03 -8.70 0.86
N ASP A 131 -8.96 -8.13 1.63
CA ASP A 131 -8.71 -7.26 2.76
C ASP A 131 -8.09 -8.04 3.94
N GLU A 132 -6.97 -7.53 4.48
CA GLU A 132 -6.33 -7.97 5.74
C GLU A 132 -5.93 -9.46 5.83
N PRO A 133 -5.34 -10.10 4.80
CA PRO A 133 -5.09 -11.54 4.81
C PRO A 133 -4.24 -12.01 6.01
N GLY A 134 -3.19 -11.26 6.36
CA GLY A 134 -2.24 -11.56 7.41
C GLY A 134 -2.75 -11.24 8.81
N GLY A 135 -3.39 -10.10 8.96
CA GLY A 135 -4.06 -9.73 10.21
C GLY A 135 -5.15 -10.72 10.59
N ARG A 136 -6.02 -11.07 9.65
CA ARG A 136 -7.10 -12.06 9.84
C ARG A 136 -6.57 -13.45 10.16
N GLN A 137 -5.43 -13.81 9.57
CA GLN A 137 -4.69 -15.02 9.91
C GLN A 137 -4.26 -14.98 11.40
N LEU A 138 -3.58 -13.92 11.85
CA LEU A 138 -3.17 -13.82 13.26
C LEU A 138 -4.35 -13.88 14.25
N ASP A 139 -5.46 -13.27 13.89
CA ASP A 139 -6.65 -13.17 14.75
C ASP A 139 -7.55 -14.38 14.70
N ASN A 140 -7.17 -15.38 13.89
CA ASN A 140 -7.96 -16.58 13.70
C ASN A 140 -9.40 -16.23 13.28
N ALA A 141 -9.53 -15.23 12.39
CA ALA A 141 -10.81 -14.73 11.92
C ALA A 141 -11.62 -15.82 11.18
N THR A 142 -12.92 -15.58 11.01
CA THR A 142 -13.78 -16.51 10.24
C THR A 142 -13.30 -16.68 8.80
N TRP A 143 -12.83 -15.58 8.21
CA TRP A 143 -12.26 -15.55 6.87
C TRP A 143 -10.78 -15.24 7.02
N LYS A 144 -9.94 -16.20 6.68
CA LYS A 144 -8.48 -16.15 6.82
C LYS A 144 -7.87 -17.08 5.79
N VAL A 145 -6.57 -16.93 5.53
CA VAL A 145 -5.88 -17.66 4.45
C VAL A 145 -5.89 -19.17 4.69
N LEU A 146 -5.36 -19.62 5.82
CA LEU A 146 -5.37 -21.04 6.17
C LEU A 146 -6.66 -21.38 6.93
N LEU A 147 -7.36 -22.46 6.58
CA LEU A 147 -8.56 -22.88 7.32
C LEU A 147 -8.19 -23.80 8.48
N ASP A 148 -9.05 -23.90 9.50
CA ASP A 148 -8.80 -24.68 10.73
C ASP A 148 -8.37 -26.15 10.47
N GLU A 149 -8.84 -26.75 9.37
CA GLU A 149 -8.49 -28.12 8.99
C GLU A 149 -7.07 -28.27 8.43
N ASP A 150 -6.53 -27.19 7.87
CA ASP A 150 -5.16 -27.08 7.36
C ASP A 150 -4.26 -26.24 8.28
N TRP A 151 -4.82 -25.77 9.41
CA TRP A 151 -4.18 -24.92 10.42
C TRP A 151 -3.27 -25.71 11.37
N PHE A 152 -2.29 -26.41 10.79
CA PHE A 152 -1.22 -27.06 11.53
C PHE A 152 0.10 -26.82 10.82
N ALA A 153 1.14 -26.52 11.59
CA ALA A 153 2.49 -26.39 11.08
C ALA A 153 3.51 -26.97 12.07
N ASP A 154 4.62 -27.49 11.55
CA ASP A 154 5.66 -28.11 12.38
C ASP A 154 6.58 -27.07 13.02
N ASN A 155 6.73 -25.90 12.38
CA ASN A 155 7.58 -24.80 12.80
C ASN A 155 7.22 -23.52 12.03
N TYR A 156 7.92 -22.42 12.32
CA TYR A 156 7.69 -21.09 11.75
C TYR A 156 7.85 -21.05 10.23
N THR A 157 8.87 -21.72 9.68
CA THR A 157 9.09 -21.79 8.23
C THR A 157 7.97 -22.57 7.54
N ASP A 158 7.54 -23.71 8.08
CA ASP A 158 6.43 -24.48 7.53
C ASP A 158 5.10 -23.69 7.56
N ALA A 159 4.84 -22.92 8.62
CA ALA A 159 3.68 -22.03 8.68
C ALA A 159 3.74 -20.92 7.61
N ALA A 160 4.91 -20.29 7.46
CA ALA A 160 5.13 -19.27 6.45
C ALA A 160 4.94 -19.81 5.03
N ASP A 161 5.51 -20.98 4.73
CA ASP A 161 5.42 -21.59 3.40
C ASP A 161 3.98 -21.97 3.06
N LYS A 162 3.23 -22.53 4.03
CA LYS A 162 1.80 -22.83 3.86
C LYS A 162 0.98 -21.57 3.62
N TYR A 163 1.16 -20.54 4.45
CA TYR A 163 0.46 -19.27 4.29
C TYR A 163 0.74 -18.66 2.91
N VAL A 164 2.02 -18.55 2.54
CA VAL A 164 2.41 -17.95 1.26
C VAL A 164 1.85 -18.75 0.09
N SER A 165 1.97 -20.08 0.12
CA SER A 165 1.44 -20.96 -0.92
C SER A 165 -0.07 -20.82 -1.08
N GLU A 166 -0.82 -20.81 0.02
CA GLU A 166 -2.28 -20.74 -0.04
C GLU A 166 -2.74 -19.35 -0.49
N LEU A 167 -2.16 -18.28 0.04
CA LEU A 167 -2.50 -16.92 -0.39
C LEU A 167 -2.15 -16.70 -1.87
N THR A 168 -1.02 -17.24 -2.34
CA THR A 168 -0.68 -17.23 -3.77
C THR A 168 -1.68 -18.00 -4.61
N LEU A 169 -2.22 -19.13 -4.15
CA LEU A 169 -3.27 -19.86 -4.86
C LEU A 169 -4.57 -19.04 -4.92
N ILE A 170 -4.96 -18.41 -3.82
CA ILE A 170 -6.13 -17.53 -3.74
C ILE A 170 -5.98 -16.35 -4.72
N ILE A 171 -4.82 -15.69 -4.72
CA ILE A 171 -4.51 -14.56 -5.60
C ILE A 171 -4.48 -14.99 -7.07
N ASN A 172 -3.81 -16.09 -7.40
CA ASN A 172 -3.75 -16.60 -8.77
C ASN A 172 -5.14 -16.97 -9.28
N HIS A 173 -5.98 -17.55 -8.43
CA HIS A 173 -7.38 -17.80 -8.79
C HIS A 173 -8.11 -16.49 -9.06
N ALA A 174 -7.94 -15.45 -8.24
CA ALA A 174 -8.53 -14.14 -8.52
C ALA A 174 -8.01 -13.52 -9.83
N ILE A 175 -6.71 -13.64 -10.13
CA ILE A 175 -6.12 -13.16 -11.38
C ILE A 175 -6.71 -13.92 -12.58
N ASP A 176 -6.71 -15.24 -12.53
CA ASP A 176 -7.17 -16.06 -13.65
C ASP A 176 -8.68 -15.92 -13.87
N ASP A 177 -9.46 -15.92 -12.78
CA ASP A 177 -10.91 -15.96 -12.84
C ASP A 177 -11.54 -14.55 -12.87
N GLN A 178 -11.16 -13.67 -11.94
CA GLN A 178 -11.74 -12.32 -11.84
C GLN A 178 -11.09 -11.33 -12.79
N MET A 179 -9.79 -11.46 -13.05
CA MET A 179 -9.06 -10.58 -13.97
C MET A 179 -8.89 -11.17 -15.37
N CYS A 180 -9.33 -12.41 -15.61
CA CYS A 180 -9.15 -13.08 -16.89
C CYS A 180 -7.70 -13.11 -17.39
N GLY A 181 -6.76 -13.26 -16.46
CA GLY A 181 -5.32 -13.25 -16.74
C GLY A 181 -4.78 -11.92 -17.25
N VAL A 182 -5.53 -10.82 -17.10
CA VAL A 182 -5.02 -9.47 -17.38
C VAL A 182 -4.00 -9.10 -16.31
N ASP A 183 -2.82 -8.69 -16.75
CA ASP A 183 -1.76 -8.18 -15.88
C ASP A 183 -2.18 -6.81 -15.31
N LEU A 184 -2.73 -6.81 -14.08
CA LEU A 184 -3.03 -5.61 -13.30
C LEU A 184 -2.27 -5.66 -11.98
N ARG A 185 -2.01 -4.47 -11.43
CA ARG A 185 -1.45 -4.40 -10.09
C ARG A 185 -2.45 -4.86 -9.04
N LEU A 186 -1.94 -5.59 -8.06
CA LEU A 186 -2.69 -6.00 -6.89
C LEU A 186 -2.29 -5.22 -5.66
N PHE A 187 -3.30 -4.70 -4.98
CA PHE A 187 -3.21 -3.94 -3.76
C PHE A 187 -3.96 -4.67 -2.65
N THR A 188 -3.49 -4.55 -1.42
CA THR A 188 -4.26 -4.94 -0.22
C THR A 188 -3.90 -3.98 0.92
N SER A 189 -4.71 -3.98 1.98
CA SER A 189 -4.30 -3.44 3.27
C SER A 189 -4.12 -4.56 4.27
N ASP A 190 -3.25 -4.31 5.24
CA ASP A 190 -3.07 -5.23 6.34
C ASP A 190 -2.58 -4.51 7.59
N TYR A 191 -2.75 -5.15 8.74
CA TYR A 191 -2.20 -4.73 10.03
C TYR A 191 -1.10 -5.67 10.54
N ALA A 192 -0.74 -6.72 9.80
CA ALA A 192 0.37 -7.60 10.14
C ALA A 192 0.90 -8.41 8.95
N LEU A 193 1.98 -9.16 9.17
CA LEU A 193 2.52 -10.16 8.23
C LEU A 193 2.88 -9.67 6.81
N TYR A 194 3.04 -8.36 6.62
CA TYR A 194 3.38 -7.69 5.35
C TYR A 194 4.44 -8.38 4.48
N TRP A 195 5.48 -8.94 5.11
CA TRP A 195 6.53 -9.68 4.39
C TRP A 195 5.97 -10.81 3.54
N PHE A 196 5.03 -11.56 4.11
CA PHE A 196 4.44 -12.73 3.50
C PHE A 196 3.37 -12.35 2.47
N ASP A 197 2.67 -11.22 2.66
CA ASP A 197 1.76 -10.70 1.62
C ASP A 197 2.52 -10.36 0.34
N TYR A 198 3.67 -9.69 0.44
CA TYR A 198 4.52 -9.44 -0.73
C TYR A 198 5.07 -10.73 -1.35
N LYS A 199 5.46 -11.73 -0.52
CA LYS A 199 5.87 -13.04 -1.03
C LYS A 199 4.74 -13.76 -1.77
N SER A 200 3.50 -13.40 -1.50
CA SER A 200 2.31 -13.98 -2.12
C SER A 200 1.83 -13.27 -3.38
N GLU A 201 2.63 -12.37 -3.96
CA GLU A 201 2.43 -11.69 -5.26
C GLU A 201 1.76 -10.31 -5.22
N TYR A 202 1.46 -9.73 -4.05
CA TYR A 202 0.97 -8.34 -4.00
C TYR A 202 2.01 -7.35 -4.57
N ASP A 203 1.53 -6.31 -5.25
CA ASP A 203 2.37 -5.24 -5.81
C ASP A 203 2.59 -4.10 -4.84
N ALA A 204 1.57 -3.80 -4.04
CA ALA A 204 1.67 -2.87 -2.93
C ALA A 204 0.75 -3.29 -1.78
N VAL A 205 1.27 -3.13 -0.56
CA VAL A 205 0.51 -3.33 0.66
C VAL A 205 0.36 -1.99 1.38
N PHE A 206 -0.84 -1.72 1.89
CA PHE A 206 -1.16 -0.56 2.70
C PHE A 206 -1.13 -0.95 4.16
N ALA A 207 -0.12 -0.47 4.89
CA ALA A 207 -0.08 -0.66 6.32
C ALA A 207 -1.24 0.09 6.99
N GLU A 208 -2.04 -0.61 7.78
CA GLU A 208 -3.19 -0.05 8.46
C GLU A 208 -2.79 0.77 9.67
N PHE A 209 -3.25 2.01 9.66
CA PHE A 209 -3.18 2.92 10.78
C PHE A 209 -4.57 2.96 11.43
N GLY A 210 -4.72 2.20 12.52
CA GLY A 210 -5.98 2.01 13.22
C GLY A 210 -5.78 1.38 14.61
N TRP A 211 -6.89 1.17 15.33
CA TRP A 211 -6.98 0.44 16.61
C TRP A 211 -5.88 0.70 17.65
N ASN A 212 -5.36 1.94 17.71
CA ASN A 212 -4.25 2.35 18.59
C ASN A 212 -2.96 1.50 18.42
N TYR A 213 -2.76 0.88 17.26
CA TYR A 213 -1.52 0.20 16.93
C TYR A 213 -0.38 1.21 16.71
N SER A 214 0.86 0.73 16.86
CA SER A 214 2.04 1.57 16.67
C SER A 214 2.26 1.86 15.18
N ARG A 215 1.98 3.09 14.75
CA ARG A 215 2.18 3.54 13.36
C ARG A 215 3.62 3.34 12.90
N GLN A 216 4.58 3.72 13.74
CA GLN A 216 6.01 3.63 13.42
C GLN A 216 6.47 2.17 13.28
N LEU A 217 5.89 1.23 14.02
CA LEU A 217 6.15 -0.20 13.88
C LEU A 217 5.59 -0.74 12.56
N ASN A 218 4.33 -0.44 12.24
CA ASN A 218 3.70 -0.86 10.99
C ASN A 218 4.46 -0.31 9.77
N VAL A 219 4.91 0.95 9.83
CA VAL A 219 5.81 1.52 8.84
C VAL A 219 7.11 0.73 8.71
N ALA A 220 7.77 0.39 9.82
CA ALA A 220 9.05 -0.32 9.77
C ALA A 220 8.91 -1.74 9.20
N LEU A 221 7.83 -2.45 9.54
CA LEU A 221 7.54 -3.79 9.03
C LEU A 221 7.17 -3.76 7.53
N CYS A 222 6.20 -2.93 7.14
CA CYS A 222 5.70 -2.88 5.76
C CYS A 222 6.75 -2.33 4.79
N ARG A 223 7.41 -1.21 5.15
CA ARG A 223 8.48 -0.65 4.31
C ARG A 223 9.68 -1.58 4.20
N GLY A 224 10.06 -2.25 5.30
CA GLY A 224 11.17 -3.20 5.29
C GLY A 224 10.92 -4.36 4.33
N ALA A 225 9.70 -4.92 4.35
CA ALA A 225 9.26 -5.94 3.40
C ALA A 225 9.30 -5.44 1.94
N ALA A 226 8.67 -4.29 1.68
CA ALA A 226 8.62 -3.69 0.35
C ALA A 226 10.01 -3.40 -0.22
N ASN A 227 10.91 -2.84 0.60
CA ASN A 227 12.28 -2.51 0.22
C ASN A 227 13.08 -3.74 -0.20
N VAL A 228 13.04 -4.83 0.58
CA VAL A 228 13.78 -6.05 0.26
C VAL A 228 13.23 -6.73 -0.99
N GLN A 229 11.91 -6.69 -1.18
CA GLN A 229 11.22 -7.33 -2.29
C GLN A 229 11.09 -6.43 -3.53
N ASN A 230 11.65 -5.20 -3.48
CA ASN A 230 11.60 -4.20 -4.54
C ASN A 230 10.17 -3.91 -5.02
N LYS A 231 9.26 -3.69 -4.06
CA LYS A 231 7.84 -3.40 -4.27
C LYS A 231 7.48 -2.01 -3.73
N ASP A 232 6.34 -1.47 -4.17
CA ASP A 232 5.80 -0.22 -3.65
C ASP A 232 5.05 -0.50 -2.34
N TRP A 233 4.89 0.49 -1.45
CA TRP A 233 4.08 0.36 -0.23
C TRP A 233 3.33 1.65 0.07
N GLY A 234 2.35 1.58 0.97
CA GLY A 234 1.59 2.74 1.41
C GLY A 234 1.00 2.55 2.81
N ILE A 235 0.07 3.45 3.16
CA ILE A 235 -0.79 3.31 4.33
C ILE A 235 -2.25 3.44 3.94
N ILE A 236 -3.12 2.83 4.74
CA ILE A 236 -4.54 3.17 4.81
C ILE A 236 -4.88 3.53 6.25
N ILE A 237 -5.42 4.72 6.47
CA ILE A 237 -5.89 5.16 7.80
C ILE A 237 -7.32 4.67 7.93
N THR A 238 -7.53 3.73 8.85
CA THR A 238 -8.79 3.02 9.04
C THR A 238 -9.44 3.39 10.37
N TRP A 239 -10.53 2.72 10.73
CA TRP A 239 -11.22 2.97 11.98
C TRP A 239 -10.28 2.80 13.18
N THR A 240 -10.22 3.85 13.99
CA THR A 240 -9.57 3.87 15.29
C THR A 240 -10.52 3.37 16.38
N TYR A 241 -11.82 3.62 16.20
CA TYR A 241 -12.88 3.31 17.17
C TYR A 241 -13.93 2.38 16.56
N LEU A 242 -14.44 1.45 17.37
CA LEU A 242 -15.55 0.55 16.98
C LEU A 242 -16.93 1.24 17.01
N GLN A 243 -16.98 2.51 17.39
CA GLN A 243 -18.17 3.33 17.46
C GLN A 243 -17.82 4.72 16.96
N TRP A 244 -18.83 5.51 16.62
CA TRP A 244 -18.66 6.91 16.23
C TRP A 244 -17.72 7.65 17.21
N PRO A 245 -16.72 8.42 16.72
CA PRO A 245 -16.54 8.92 15.34
C PRO A 245 -15.87 7.97 14.33
N TYR A 246 -15.59 6.71 14.69
CA TYR A 246 -14.86 5.71 13.90
C TYR A 246 -13.40 6.09 13.57
N LEU A 247 -13.16 7.23 12.91
CA LEU A 247 -11.84 7.77 12.59
C LEU A 247 -11.26 8.59 13.76
N GLU A 248 -9.95 8.79 13.73
CA GLU A 248 -9.22 9.71 14.59
C GLU A 248 -9.51 11.18 14.23
N SER A 249 -9.08 12.13 15.07
CA SER A 249 -9.32 13.56 14.80
C SER A 249 -8.58 14.05 13.55
N GLY A 250 -9.03 15.15 12.94
CA GLY A 250 -8.33 15.74 11.79
C GLY A 250 -6.86 16.09 12.04
N SER A 251 -6.47 16.44 13.27
CA SER A 251 -5.06 16.67 13.61
C SER A 251 -4.24 15.38 13.62
N GLU A 252 -4.79 14.30 14.18
CA GLU A 252 -4.12 12.98 14.19
C GLU A 252 -4.00 12.44 12.77
N LEU A 253 -5.07 12.56 11.98
CA LEU A 253 -5.10 12.19 10.57
C LEU A 253 -4.01 12.91 9.76
N TYR A 254 -3.81 14.20 9.98
CA TYR A 254 -2.73 14.96 9.36
C TYR A 254 -1.34 14.44 9.76
N ASP A 255 -1.12 14.19 11.05
CA ASP A 255 0.16 13.70 11.56
C ASP A 255 0.49 12.30 11.01
N ASP A 256 -0.50 11.42 10.90
CA ASP A 256 -0.38 10.07 10.35
C ASP A 256 -0.04 10.09 8.84
N MET A 257 -0.66 10.98 8.06
CA MET A 257 -0.30 11.19 6.65
C MET A 257 1.12 11.74 6.47
N VAL A 258 1.53 12.72 7.29
CA VAL A 258 2.90 13.27 7.27
C VAL A 258 3.91 12.19 7.65
N LEU A 259 3.63 11.40 8.69
CA LEU A 259 4.49 10.30 9.12
C LEU A 259 4.74 9.31 7.97
N ALA A 260 3.68 8.86 7.28
CA ALA A 260 3.82 7.94 6.16
C ALA A 260 4.59 8.56 4.99
N TYR A 261 4.30 9.82 4.64
CA TYR A 261 4.98 10.55 3.58
C TYR A 261 6.50 10.65 3.82
N GLU A 262 6.89 11.11 5.01
CA GLU A 262 8.29 11.25 5.42
C GLU A 262 9.02 9.90 5.50
N ASN A 263 8.28 8.81 5.70
CA ASN A 263 8.84 7.47 5.71
C ASN A 263 8.94 6.82 4.33
N GLY A 264 8.44 7.46 3.27
CA GLY A 264 8.57 6.97 1.90
C GLY A 264 7.33 6.28 1.32
N ALA A 265 6.16 6.37 1.97
CA ALA A 265 4.93 5.78 1.45
C ALA A 265 4.59 6.35 0.06
N LYS A 266 4.23 5.47 -0.87
CA LYS A 266 3.79 5.83 -2.22
C LYS A 266 2.29 6.10 -2.27
N TYR A 267 1.53 5.36 -1.47
CA TYR A 267 0.08 5.50 -1.35
C TYR A 267 -0.28 5.94 0.07
N ILE A 268 -1.15 6.93 0.20
CA ILE A 268 -1.65 7.47 1.47
C ILE A 268 -3.16 7.60 1.31
N ILE A 269 -3.88 6.64 1.89
CA ILE A 269 -5.32 6.48 1.70
C ILE A 269 -6.03 6.65 3.04
N VAL A 270 -7.19 7.30 3.04
CA VAL A 270 -8.10 7.34 4.20
C VAL A 270 -9.29 6.45 3.90
N PHE A 271 -9.62 5.52 4.79
CA PHE A 271 -10.81 4.68 4.66
C PHE A 271 -12.05 5.47 5.12
N ASP A 272 -13.01 5.63 4.23
CA ASP A 272 -14.19 6.48 4.46
C ASP A 272 -15.48 5.67 4.33
N THR A 273 -16.01 5.25 5.47
CA THR A 273 -17.35 4.67 5.57
C THR A 273 -17.84 4.58 7.02
N ASN A 274 -19.15 4.48 7.20
CA ASN A 274 -19.77 4.15 8.47
C ASN A 274 -19.97 2.62 8.64
N GLU A 275 -20.39 2.17 9.82
CA GLU A 275 -20.58 0.74 10.13
C GLU A 275 -21.43 -0.02 9.10
N ASN A 276 -22.42 0.66 8.52
CA ASN A 276 -23.38 0.08 7.61
C ASN A 276 -23.03 0.26 6.11
N TYR A 277 -21.86 0.82 5.78
CA TYR A 277 -21.42 1.02 4.38
C TYR A 277 -22.38 1.89 3.55
N THR A 278 -22.98 2.90 4.20
CA THR A 278 -24.08 3.69 3.62
C THR A 278 -23.71 5.11 3.24
N HIS A 279 -22.75 5.72 3.92
CA HIS A 279 -22.32 7.10 3.68
C HIS A 279 -20.92 7.36 4.25
N SER A 280 -20.36 8.51 3.86
CA SER A 280 -19.05 9.00 4.32
C SER A 280 -19.08 9.45 5.78
N VAL A 281 -18.00 9.21 6.52
CA VAL A 281 -17.77 9.67 7.90
C VAL A 281 -16.82 10.88 7.98
N LEU A 282 -16.31 11.35 6.84
CA LEU A 282 -15.45 12.54 6.79
C LEU A 282 -16.25 13.81 7.10
N ASP A 283 -15.93 14.47 8.22
CA ASP A 283 -16.66 15.63 8.76
C ASP A 283 -18.19 15.41 8.81
N LYS A 284 -18.61 14.20 9.19
CA LYS A 284 -20.01 13.80 9.33
C LYS A 284 -20.29 13.08 10.65
N ASP A 285 -21.52 13.17 11.12
CA ASP A 285 -22.07 12.37 12.23
C ASP A 285 -22.48 10.96 11.75
N GLU A 286 -22.95 10.12 12.68
CA GLU A 286 -23.38 8.74 12.38
C GLU A 286 -24.60 8.68 11.44
N GLU A 287 -25.38 9.75 11.35
CA GLU A 287 -26.52 9.89 10.45
C GLU A 287 -26.15 10.56 9.11
N GLY A 288 -24.89 10.91 8.90
CA GLY A 288 -24.38 11.54 7.67
C GLY A 288 -24.60 13.04 7.58
N ASN A 289 -24.99 13.72 8.68
CA ASN A 289 -25.05 15.18 8.74
C ASN A 289 -23.66 15.76 8.97
N TYR A 290 -23.42 16.96 8.44
CA TYR A 290 -22.14 17.63 8.60
C TYR A 290 -21.82 17.93 10.08
N GLU A 291 -20.69 17.40 10.55
CA GLU A 291 -20.09 17.68 11.85
C GLU A 291 -18.58 17.90 11.66
N PRO A 292 -18.06 19.13 11.82
CA PRO A 292 -16.67 19.43 11.52
C PRO A 292 -15.73 18.74 12.52
N GLN A 293 -15.05 17.70 12.07
CA GLN A 293 -14.01 16.96 12.81
C GLN A 293 -12.59 17.32 12.32
N GLY A 294 -12.51 18.07 11.22
CA GLY A 294 -11.28 18.55 10.61
C GLY A 294 -10.68 17.60 9.58
N HIS A 295 -11.41 16.57 9.13
CA HIS A 295 -10.88 15.56 8.20
C HIS A 295 -10.58 16.17 6.83
N TYR A 296 -11.45 17.02 6.28
CA TYR A 296 -11.17 17.70 5.01
C TYR A 296 -10.03 18.72 5.14
N ASP A 297 -9.93 19.40 6.28
CA ASP A 297 -8.83 20.33 6.54
C ASP A 297 -7.49 19.58 6.63
N ALA A 298 -7.47 18.38 7.22
CA ALA A 298 -6.29 17.53 7.27
C ALA A 298 -5.78 17.17 5.88
N LEU A 299 -6.68 16.72 4.98
CA LEU A 299 -6.35 16.38 3.60
C LEU A 299 -5.81 17.60 2.83
N LYS A 300 -6.45 18.77 2.97
CA LYS A 300 -6.00 20.04 2.35
C LYS A 300 -4.63 20.46 2.85
N ASN A 301 -4.42 20.41 4.17
CA ASN A 301 -3.16 20.78 4.79
C ASN A 301 -2.04 19.81 4.40
N PHE A 302 -2.34 18.50 4.33
CA PHE A 302 -1.38 17.50 3.90
C PHE A 302 -1.01 17.66 2.43
N TRP A 303 -1.99 17.93 1.56
CA TRP A 303 -1.71 18.22 0.15
C TRP A 303 -0.76 19.42 0.00
N GLN A 304 -1.04 20.51 0.71
CA GLN A 304 -0.15 21.68 0.74
C GLN A 304 1.24 21.33 1.30
N TYR A 305 1.30 20.50 2.35
CA TYR A 305 2.56 20.05 2.93
C TYR A 305 3.43 19.31 1.90
N VAL A 306 2.84 18.41 1.10
CA VAL A 306 3.57 17.67 0.06
C VAL A 306 4.08 18.60 -1.04
N GLU A 307 3.29 19.62 -1.43
CA GLU A 307 3.72 20.63 -2.42
C GLU A 307 4.89 21.49 -1.89
N ASP A 308 4.84 21.86 -0.62
CA ASP A 308 5.86 22.69 0.04
C ASP A 308 7.12 21.89 0.42
N ASN A 309 7.00 20.56 0.58
CA ASN A 309 8.06 19.66 1.03
C ASN A 309 8.25 18.49 0.04
N PRO A 310 8.58 18.75 -1.24
CA PRO A 310 8.74 17.68 -2.22
C PRO A 310 9.85 16.71 -1.81
N ARG A 311 9.46 15.46 -1.56
CA ARG A 311 10.32 14.39 -1.09
C ARG A 311 11.47 14.09 -2.06
N SER A 312 12.68 14.02 -1.52
CA SER A 312 13.81 13.36 -2.17
C SER A 312 13.80 11.86 -1.86
N SER A 313 14.25 11.01 -2.77
CA SER A 313 14.44 9.60 -2.45
C SER A 313 15.48 9.46 -1.33
N ASP A 314 15.08 8.90 -0.19
CA ASP A 314 16.02 8.52 0.87
C ASP A 314 16.59 7.14 0.55
N PRO A 315 17.88 7.04 0.19
CA PRO A 315 18.46 5.77 -0.19
C PRO A 315 18.46 4.77 0.97
N ILE A 316 18.14 3.50 0.69
CA ILE A 316 18.18 2.39 1.66
C ILE A 316 19.51 2.28 2.43
N ARG A 317 20.62 2.72 1.82
CA ARG A 317 21.95 2.84 2.46
C ARG A 317 22.04 3.81 3.64
N ASN A 318 21.02 4.60 3.89
CA ASN A 318 20.93 5.44 5.08
C ASN A 318 20.15 4.74 6.22
N ARG A 319 19.58 3.55 5.98
CA ARG A 319 18.69 2.83 6.89
C ARG A 319 19.41 1.70 7.64
N VAL A 320 18.79 1.24 8.71
CA VAL A 320 19.19 0.09 9.52
C VAL A 320 18.06 -0.92 9.48
N ALA A 321 18.37 -2.21 9.35
CA ALA A 321 17.36 -3.25 9.43
C ALA A 321 17.52 -4.08 10.71
N TYR A 322 16.39 -4.35 11.36
CA TYR A 322 16.27 -5.40 12.35
C TYR A 322 15.79 -6.68 11.66
N VAL A 323 16.54 -7.76 11.82
CA VAL A 323 16.35 -9.02 11.07
C VAL A 323 15.73 -10.05 12.01
N LEU A 324 14.48 -10.42 11.72
CA LEU A 324 13.71 -11.44 12.43
C LEU A 324 14.08 -12.85 11.98
N PRO A 325 13.85 -13.88 12.83
CA PRO A 325 14.06 -15.27 12.42
C PRO A 325 13.21 -15.62 11.19
N GLU A 326 13.72 -16.51 10.35
CA GLU A 326 12.99 -17.02 9.18
C GLU A 326 11.60 -17.54 9.57
N GLY A 327 10.57 -17.07 8.87
CA GLY A 327 9.19 -17.48 9.08
C GLY A 327 8.55 -17.01 10.39
N TYR A 328 9.17 -16.15 11.20
CA TYR A 328 8.65 -15.74 12.51
C TYR A 328 7.48 -14.74 12.41
N GLY A 329 6.29 -15.22 12.05
CA GLY A 329 5.05 -14.45 11.88
C GLY A 329 4.41 -14.02 13.20
N TYR A 330 5.14 -13.26 14.02
CA TYR A 330 4.68 -12.71 15.28
C TYR A 330 3.85 -11.43 15.06
N GLY A 331 2.77 -11.24 15.82
CA GLY A 331 1.85 -10.11 15.60
C GLY A 331 2.32 -8.75 16.14
N PHE A 332 3.29 -8.71 17.06
CA PHE A 332 3.87 -7.48 17.61
C PHE A 332 2.90 -6.49 18.31
N ARG A 333 1.65 -6.86 18.63
CA ARG A 333 0.73 -5.98 19.39
C ARG A 333 1.04 -5.90 20.88
N GLY A 334 1.93 -6.77 21.34
CA GLY A 334 2.46 -6.82 22.70
C GLY A 334 3.33 -8.06 22.87
N PRO A 335 4.07 -8.18 23.99
CA PRO A 335 5.01 -9.27 24.23
C PRO A 335 4.36 -10.66 24.30
N GLU A 336 3.05 -10.73 24.51
CA GLU A 336 2.25 -11.97 24.59
C GLU A 336 1.41 -12.22 23.32
N ASP A 337 1.65 -11.49 22.24
CA ASP A 337 0.90 -11.70 20.99
C ASP A 337 1.19 -13.10 20.40
N LYS A 338 0.34 -13.53 19.48
CA LYS A 338 0.44 -14.83 18.86
C LYS A 338 1.47 -14.87 17.74
N ILE A 339 1.96 -16.07 17.47
CA ILE A 339 2.77 -16.39 16.30
C ILE A 339 1.87 -17.15 15.32
N TRP A 340 1.66 -16.58 14.13
CA TRP A 340 0.78 -17.08 13.06
C TRP A 340 -0.69 -17.31 13.44
N GLY A 341 -1.13 -16.83 14.61
CA GLY A 341 -2.41 -17.22 15.22
C GLY A 341 -2.45 -18.69 15.68
N LEU A 342 -1.34 -19.42 15.51
CA LEU A 342 -1.17 -20.85 15.79
C LEU A 342 -0.62 -21.09 17.20
N TRP A 343 0.43 -20.36 17.55
CA TRP A 343 1.16 -20.54 18.79
C TRP A 343 1.04 -19.31 19.67
N GLU A 344 1.03 -19.55 20.98
CA GLU A 344 1.26 -18.50 21.96
C GLU A 344 2.69 -17.95 21.81
N ALA A 345 2.93 -16.77 22.39
CA ALA A 345 4.27 -16.20 22.49
C ALA A 345 5.29 -17.22 23.05
N ASP A 346 6.44 -17.29 22.41
CA ASP A 346 7.53 -18.21 22.77
C ASP A 346 8.58 -17.53 23.65
N GLU A 347 9.70 -18.21 23.90
CA GLU A 347 10.79 -17.67 24.72
C GLU A 347 11.52 -16.48 24.08
N PHE A 348 11.35 -16.25 22.77
CA PHE A 348 11.97 -15.14 22.05
C PHE A 348 11.05 -13.91 21.96
N SER A 349 9.72 -14.10 22.00
CA SER A 349 8.74 -13.03 21.77
C SER A 349 8.96 -11.78 22.63
N LEU A 350 9.20 -11.95 23.94
CA LEU A 350 9.45 -10.83 24.85
C LEU A 350 10.74 -10.07 24.53
N GLU A 351 11.82 -10.81 24.25
CA GLU A 351 13.14 -10.22 23.93
C GLU A 351 13.06 -9.46 22.62
N ILE A 352 12.52 -10.10 21.57
CA ILE A 352 12.34 -9.51 20.24
C ILE A 352 11.46 -8.25 20.31
N SER A 353 10.33 -8.31 21.02
CA SER A 353 9.41 -7.17 21.19
C SER A 353 10.08 -6.00 21.92
N THR A 354 10.81 -6.30 23.00
CA THR A 354 11.51 -5.28 23.81
C THR A 354 12.66 -4.64 23.03
N GLU A 355 13.47 -5.44 22.35
CA GLU A 355 14.57 -4.96 21.52
C GLU A 355 14.04 -4.08 20.39
N LEU A 356 13.01 -4.54 19.67
CA LEU A 356 12.41 -3.79 18.58
C LEU A 356 11.88 -2.43 19.07
N GLY A 357 11.21 -2.37 20.22
CA GLY A 357 10.81 -1.10 20.83
C GLY A 357 11.99 -0.16 21.07
N GLY A 358 13.08 -0.66 21.65
CA GLY A 358 14.29 0.14 21.86
C GLY A 358 15.00 0.57 20.57
N LEU A 359 14.91 -0.24 19.51
CA LEU A 359 15.44 0.08 18.19
C LEU A 359 14.59 1.14 17.48
N LEU A 360 13.26 1.05 17.57
CA LEU A 360 12.34 2.07 17.06
C LEU A 360 12.62 3.42 17.72
N ASP A 361 12.80 3.45 19.04
CA ASP A 361 13.17 4.67 19.77
C ASP A 361 14.53 5.24 19.30
N ARG A 362 15.50 4.37 19.03
CA ARG A 362 16.86 4.78 18.66
C ARG A 362 16.98 5.26 17.22
N TYR A 363 16.35 4.57 16.28
CA TYR A 363 16.54 4.77 14.85
C TYR A 363 15.34 5.45 14.18
N GLN A 364 14.18 5.50 14.82
CA GLN A 364 12.98 6.22 14.36
C GLN A 364 12.64 5.80 12.92
N ASN A 365 12.38 6.77 12.05
CA ASN A 365 12.07 6.58 10.63
C ASN A 365 13.17 5.88 9.80
N ARG A 366 14.35 5.58 10.37
CA ARG A 366 15.45 4.87 9.70
C ARG A 366 15.49 3.37 9.97
N LEU A 367 14.63 2.86 10.85
CA LEU A 367 14.54 1.42 11.12
C LEU A 367 13.58 0.75 10.13
N ASP A 368 14.04 -0.33 9.53
CA ASP A 368 13.20 -1.31 8.83
C ASP A 368 13.23 -2.63 9.58
N VAL A 369 12.16 -3.41 9.47
CA VAL A 369 12.11 -4.78 9.98
C VAL A 369 12.00 -5.73 8.79
N ILE A 370 12.91 -6.70 8.74
CA ILE A 370 13.03 -7.68 7.65
C ILE A 370 13.18 -9.09 8.25
N TYR A 371 13.22 -10.11 7.40
CA TYR A 371 13.41 -11.50 7.82
C TYR A 371 14.76 -12.05 7.36
N GLU A 372 15.27 -13.07 8.06
CA GLU A 372 16.44 -13.86 7.64
C GLU A 372 16.20 -14.65 6.33
N ASP A 373 14.93 -14.80 5.94
CA ASP A 373 14.48 -15.47 4.73
C ASP A 373 15.20 -14.95 3.47
N GLY A 374 15.92 -15.83 2.79
CA GLY A 374 16.68 -15.52 1.58
C GLY A 374 17.96 -14.68 1.78
N LEU A 375 18.36 -14.40 3.03
CA LEU A 375 19.51 -13.55 3.33
C LEU A 375 20.84 -14.27 3.05
N GLU A 376 21.46 -13.96 1.91
CA GLU A 376 22.77 -14.49 1.56
C GLU A 376 23.91 -13.85 2.39
N ALA A 377 24.91 -14.66 2.75
CA ALA A 377 26.11 -14.16 3.41
C ALA A 377 26.83 -13.10 2.55
N GLY A 378 26.96 -11.88 3.06
CA GLY A 378 27.57 -10.76 2.33
C GLY A 378 26.58 -9.81 1.64
N ASN A 379 25.31 -10.18 1.47
CA ASN A 379 24.24 -9.28 1.04
C ASN A 379 23.57 -8.51 2.21
N SER A 380 23.70 -7.18 2.21
CA SER A 380 23.02 -6.32 3.19
C SER A 380 21.72 -5.70 2.69
N TYR A 381 21.26 -6.08 1.48
CA TYR A 381 20.15 -5.43 0.76
C TYR A 381 20.32 -3.91 0.64
N GLY A 382 21.56 -3.43 0.68
CA GLY A 382 21.89 -2.02 0.66
C GLY A 382 21.73 -1.30 1.99
N TYR A 383 21.28 -1.94 3.08
CA TYR A 383 21.22 -1.33 4.42
C TYR A 383 22.62 -1.00 4.94
N SER A 384 22.73 0.06 5.76
CA SER A 384 23.99 0.45 6.41
C SER A 384 24.40 -0.45 7.58
N ARG A 385 23.43 -1.19 8.12
CA ARG A 385 23.60 -2.08 9.26
C ARG A 385 22.44 -3.07 9.34
N LEU A 386 22.76 -4.32 9.62
CA LEU A 386 21.80 -5.35 10.00
C LEU A 386 22.00 -5.72 11.48
N ILE A 387 20.91 -5.75 12.24
CA ILE A 387 20.87 -6.17 13.65
C ILE A 387 19.95 -7.38 13.70
N PHE A 388 20.48 -8.54 14.05
CA PHE A 388 19.71 -9.78 14.09
C PHE A 388 19.07 -9.97 15.46
N TRP A 389 17.91 -10.63 15.48
CA TRP A 389 17.14 -10.98 16.68
C TRP A 389 17.94 -11.69 17.79
N ASN A 390 19.07 -12.32 17.44
CA ASN A 390 19.97 -13.00 18.38
C ASN A 390 21.16 -12.12 18.85
N GLY A 391 21.11 -10.81 18.57
CA GLY A 391 22.14 -9.83 18.93
C GLY A 391 23.35 -9.78 17.98
N THR A 392 23.39 -10.61 16.93
CA THR A 392 24.43 -10.50 15.89
C THR A 392 24.28 -9.16 15.16
N VAL A 393 25.40 -8.46 14.92
CA VAL A 393 25.40 -7.19 14.19
C VAL A 393 26.35 -7.27 13.01
N TRP A 394 25.87 -6.85 11.84
CA TRP A 394 26.66 -6.75 10.64
C TRP A 394 26.64 -5.33 10.08
N VAL A 395 27.84 -4.80 9.84
CA VAL A 395 28.09 -3.54 9.15
C VAL A 395 28.81 -3.87 7.83
N PRO A 396 28.19 -3.62 6.66
CA PRO A 396 28.73 -3.94 5.35
C PRO A 396 30.01 -3.19 4.97
#